data_AF-A0A316ZDR5-F1
#
_entry.id   AF-A0A316ZDR5-F1
#
_cell.length_a   1.000
_cell.length_b   1.000
_cell.length_c   1.000
_cell.angle_alpha   90.00
_cell.angle_beta   90.00
_cell.angle_gamma   90.00
#
_symmetry.space_group_name_H-M   'P 1'
#
loop_
_entity.id
_entity.type
_entity.pdbx_description
1 polymer ?
#
loop_
_entity_poly.entity_id
_entity_poly.type
_entity_poly.pdbx_seq_one_letter_code
_entity_poly.pdbx_strand_id
1 'polypeptide(L)'
;MLAGTLQQGVYDVNASALIYAALSFGAWLVLPKALRVPFEPRQILFSSPPEFAAALLGPVLPAGSFLTAVTRIVQLALLALIVIPRAPLLLAPWTVYALWILTVTLRSFLALASVALGWKVPFFFSHPAVYEATAGLGPVLVAIDVATFLQLRLPNDPSPVPSAASTPLAGSNRVVALHAGVAGLLCLIEGAPWSYACGAVVGAIFGVLNVLASRFQLQGKYSLLGSADNAQPQASDDEAATSSRHQRTPSIIAPPGARKSTKIVLSRLLAHLAAFCVVSIFTADRLALRPKLADVGPTTTAGRPLLDIVLLTAPRPRGSDISSDLLQRTVASYFDIIPTESVLPSPPRLSVFTHFTEKEHPAFDRVAAHYEHITRPLGNRSSSVVFYRDQDQHPADHVRHHLHLAELLRWSHQRKDASEWTLVVEDDYALCGKWGWRGMEAVVATLEQDRKTSAHLRLSAESKHQTPPDETPLAGWIGAGGSGLILHRSMLPLAQRLLSLYTTGNDLRQLTPANAVLLQCLTGESECCQAAVSNAAR
;
A
#
# COMPACT_ATOMS: atom_id res chain seq x y z
N MET A 1 1.78 37.72 26.46
CA MET A 1 1.16 37.75 25.13
C MET A 1 0.54 36.41 24.73
N LEU A 2 1.26 35.28 24.73
CA LEU A 2 0.68 33.94 24.45
C LEU A 2 -0.46 33.51 25.39
N ALA A 3 -0.42 33.89 26.67
CA ALA A 3 -1.47 33.56 27.63
C ALA A 3 -2.79 34.34 27.41
N GLY A 4 -2.71 35.58 26.90
CA GLY A 4 -3.89 36.42 26.64
C GLY A 4 -4.64 36.01 25.36
N THR A 5 -3.92 35.57 24.32
CA THR A 5 -4.53 34.99 23.12
C THR A 5 -5.14 33.62 23.34
N LEU A 6 -4.65 32.85 24.32
CA LEU A 6 -5.28 31.58 24.72
C LEU A 6 -6.62 31.82 25.43
N GLN A 7 -6.77 32.88 26.22
CA GLN A 7 -7.97 33.07 27.04
C GLN A 7 -9.20 33.56 26.25
N GLN A 8 -9.01 34.31 25.16
CA GLN A 8 -10.10 34.71 24.25
C GLN A 8 -10.44 33.63 23.19
N GLY A 9 -9.48 32.78 22.81
CA GLY A 9 -9.73 31.68 21.86
C GLY A 9 -10.50 30.49 22.43
N VAL A 10 -10.56 30.35 23.77
CA VAL A 10 -11.20 29.21 24.45
C VAL A 10 -12.73 29.30 24.47
N TYR A 11 -13.33 30.49 24.26
CA TYR A 11 -14.78 30.63 24.23
C TYR A 11 -15.41 30.37 22.85
N ASP A 12 -14.60 30.34 21.78
CA ASP A 12 -15.01 29.95 20.43
C ASP A 12 -14.35 28.63 20.01
N VAL A 13 -14.33 27.64 20.91
CA VAL A 13 -14.01 26.27 20.50
C VAL A 13 -15.13 25.80 19.59
N ASN A 14 -14.87 25.93 18.29
CA ASN A 14 -15.81 25.59 17.23
C ASN A 14 -16.33 24.16 17.44
N ALA A 15 -17.65 24.05 17.65
CA ALA A 15 -18.34 22.81 18.01
C ALA A 15 -17.97 21.64 17.09
N SER A 16 -17.64 21.92 15.82
CA SER A 16 -17.20 20.92 14.86
C SER A 16 -15.92 20.17 15.28
N ALA A 17 -14.92 20.83 15.88
CA ALA A 17 -13.71 20.15 16.35
C ALA A 17 -13.99 19.23 17.56
N LEU A 18 -14.86 19.68 18.47
CA LEU A 18 -15.32 18.88 19.61
C LEU A 18 -16.17 17.69 19.14
N ILE A 19 -17.05 17.89 18.15
CA ILE A 19 -17.83 16.82 17.53
C ILE A 19 -16.91 15.79 16.89
N TYR A 20 -15.88 16.20 16.15
CA TYR A 20 -14.92 15.26 15.56
C TYR A 20 -14.13 14.48 16.61
N ALA A 21 -13.68 15.14 17.68
CA ALA A 21 -12.99 14.49 18.78
C ALA A 21 -13.91 13.47 19.49
N ALA A 22 -15.15 13.88 19.77
CA ALA A 22 -16.16 13.03 20.40
C ALA A 22 -16.58 11.86 19.51
N LEU A 23 -16.73 12.05 18.20
CA LEU A 23 -17.02 10.99 17.24
C LEU A 23 -15.86 10.00 17.12
N SER A 24 -14.62 10.49 17.07
CA SER A 24 -13.44 9.61 17.01
C SER A 24 -13.28 8.79 18.30
N PHE A 25 -13.53 9.41 19.44
CA PHE A 25 -13.49 8.74 20.74
C PHE A 25 -14.68 7.76 20.94
N GLY A 26 -15.88 8.16 20.55
CA GLY A 26 -17.07 7.30 20.57
C GLY A 26 -16.92 6.10 19.64
N ALA A 27 -16.40 6.32 18.42
CA ALA A 27 -16.04 5.27 17.48
C ALA A 27 -15.01 4.30 18.09
N TRP A 28 -14.01 4.79 18.82
CA TRP A 28 -13.05 3.94 19.54
C TRP A 28 -13.70 3.05 20.59
N LEU A 29 -14.72 3.54 21.30
CA LEU A 29 -15.39 2.77 22.34
C LEU A 29 -16.38 1.75 21.76
N VAL A 30 -17.11 2.14 20.71
CA VAL A 30 -18.28 1.39 20.23
C VAL A 30 -17.93 0.46 19.06
N LEU A 31 -16.97 0.79 18.19
CA LEU A 31 -16.67 -0.04 17.03
C LEU A 31 -16.08 -1.40 17.45
N PRO A 32 -16.64 -2.53 16.99
CA PRO A 32 -16.02 -3.83 17.09
C PRO A 32 -14.56 -3.78 16.61
N LYS A 33 -13.65 -4.53 17.25
CA LYS A 33 -12.24 -4.58 16.84
C LYS A 33 -12.07 -4.93 15.36
N ALA A 34 -12.93 -5.80 14.83
CA ALA A 34 -12.96 -6.20 13.42
C ALA A 34 -13.22 -5.03 12.44
N LEU A 35 -13.85 -3.94 12.88
CA LEU A 35 -14.10 -2.75 12.06
C LEU A 35 -13.02 -1.66 12.25
N ARG A 36 -12.01 -1.90 13.09
CA ARG A 36 -10.92 -0.94 13.36
C ARG A 36 -9.74 -1.13 12.40
N VAL A 37 -10.03 -1.42 11.14
CA VAL A 37 -9.00 -1.70 10.14
C VAL A 37 -8.66 -0.40 9.41
N PRO A 38 -7.41 0.09 9.46
CA PRO A 38 -7.00 1.27 8.71
C PRO A 38 -7.21 1.06 7.21
N PHE A 39 -7.42 2.16 6.48
CA PHE A 39 -7.60 2.09 5.04
C PHE A 39 -6.27 1.77 4.35
N GLU A 40 -6.32 0.76 3.47
CA GLU A 40 -5.26 0.42 2.54
C GLU A 40 -5.87 0.23 1.14
N PRO A 41 -5.30 0.81 0.06
CA PRO A 41 -5.84 0.64 -1.28
C PRO A 41 -5.98 -0.81 -1.72
N ARG A 42 -5.11 -1.71 -1.23
CA ARG A 42 -5.20 -3.15 -1.51
C ARG A 42 -6.54 -3.76 -1.08
N GLN A 43 -7.19 -3.22 -0.05
CA GLN A 43 -8.51 -3.66 0.39
C GLN A 43 -9.53 -3.46 -0.73
N ILE A 44 -9.59 -2.27 -1.34
CA ILE A 44 -10.52 -2.03 -2.45
C ILE A 44 -10.15 -2.86 -3.70
N LEU A 45 -8.85 -3.02 -3.96
CA LEU A 45 -8.37 -3.63 -5.21
C LEU A 45 -8.36 -5.16 -5.22
N PHE A 46 -8.12 -5.81 -4.07
CA PHE A 46 -7.86 -7.24 -4.01
C PHE A 46 -8.76 -8.03 -3.05
N SER A 47 -9.54 -7.38 -2.19
CA SER A 47 -10.53 -8.11 -1.38
C SER A 47 -11.78 -8.43 -2.19
N SER A 48 -12.40 -9.57 -1.89
CA SER A 48 -13.65 -10.02 -2.50
C SER A 48 -14.65 -10.40 -1.40
N PRO A 49 -15.70 -9.60 -1.15
CA PRO A 49 -16.03 -8.35 -1.84
C PRO A 49 -15.10 -7.17 -1.46
N PRO A 50 -15.00 -6.12 -2.31
CA PRO A 50 -14.21 -4.94 -2.00
C PRO A 50 -14.61 -4.28 -0.67
N GLU A 51 -13.65 -4.17 0.25
CA GLU A 51 -13.82 -3.59 1.59
C GLU A 51 -13.85 -2.05 1.58
N PHE A 52 -14.96 -1.46 1.10
CA PHE A 52 -15.15 -0.01 1.14
C PHE A 52 -15.30 0.57 2.56
N ALA A 53 -15.64 -0.26 3.55
CA ALA A 53 -15.86 0.19 4.92
C ALA A 53 -14.61 0.86 5.53
N ALA A 54 -13.42 0.30 5.30
CA ALA A 54 -12.16 0.88 5.77
C ALA A 54 -11.91 2.28 5.16
N ALA A 55 -12.20 2.44 3.86
CA ALA A 55 -12.12 3.73 3.18
C ALA A 55 -13.13 4.75 3.74
N LEU A 56 -14.35 4.34 4.03
CA LEU A 56 -15.40 5.23 4.53
C LEU A 56 -15.18 5.63 6.00
N LEU A 57 -14.68 4.71 6.83
CA LEU A 57 -14.49 4.91 8.26
C LEU A 57 -13.13 5.52 8.61
N GLY A 58 -12.16 5.48 7.69
CA GLY A 58 -10.78 5.96 7.89
C GLY A 58 -10.62 7.21 8.77
N PRO A 59 -11.34 8.33 8.52
CA PRO A 59 -11.21 9.57 9.28
C PRO A 59 -11.60 9.48 10.75
N VAL A 60 -12.51 8.56 11.08
CA VAL A 60 -13.06 8.36 12.43
C VAL A 60 -12.47 7.13 13.11
N LEU A 61 -11.59 6.40 12.42
CA LEU A 61 -10.92 5.25 13.01
C LEU A 61 -10.05 5.68 14.18
N PRO A 62 -10.08 4.91 15.27
CA PRO A 62 -9.25 5.19 16.42
C PRO A 62 -7.76 5.00 16.12
N ALA A 63 -6.94 5.63 16.95
CA ALA A 63 -5.51 5.38 16.96
C ALA A 63 -5.20 3.92 17.34
N GLY A 64 -4.37 3.26 16.54
CA GLY A 64 -3.90 1.90 16.81
C GLY A 64 -2.78 1.82 17.85
N SER A 65 -2.19 2.96 18.22
CA SER A 65 -1.09 3.06 19.18
C SER A 65 -1.16 4.35 19.99
N PHE A 66 -0.46 4.41 21.13
CA PHE A 66 -0.37 5.63 21.92
C PHE A 66 0.20 6.81 21.11
N LEU A 67 1.26 6.58 20.34
CA LEU A 67 1.87 7.62 19.50
C LEU A 67 0.89 8.15 18.45
N THR A 68 0.12 7.27 17.80
CA THR A 68 -0.92 7.70 16.86
C THR A 68 -2.07 8.42 17.56
N ALA A 69 -2.37 8.12 18.83
CA ALA A 69 -3.36 8.87 19.59
C ALA A 69 -2.88 10.30 19.86
N VAL A 70 -1.60 10.46 20.21
CA VAL A 70 -0.96 11.78 20.37
C VAL A 70 -0.98 12.54 19.04
N THR A 71 -0.72 11.90 17.89
CA THR A 71 -0.84 12.58 16.58
C THR A 71 -2.26 13.05 16.32
N ARG A 72 -3.31 12.30 16.69
CA ARG A 72 -4.70 12.77 16.57
C ARG A 72 -4.99 13.99 17.42
N ILE A 73 -4.50 14.03 18.66
CA ILE A 73 -4.68 15.19 19.54
C ILE A 73 -3.99 16.42 18.93
N VAL A 74 -2.75 16.25 18.44
CA VAL A 74 -2.00 17.31 17.76
C VAL A 74 -2.73 17.78 16.50
N GLN A 75 -3.25 16.85 15.69
CA GLN A 75 -4.04 17.13 14.49
C GLN A 75 -5.30 17.96 14.80
N LEU A 76 -6.05 17.59 15.84
CA LEU A 76 -7.22 18.33 16.31
C LEU A 76 -6.83 19.72 16.85
N ALA A 77 -5.73 19.82 17.59
CA ALA A 77 -5.22 21.11 18.08
C ALA A 77 -4.79 22.03 16.93
N LEU A 78 -4.13 21.50 15.89
CA LEU A 78 -3.77 22.27 14.71
C LEU A 78 -5.00 22.74 13.94
N LEU A 79 -6.00 21.87 13.77
CA LEU A 79 -7.28 22.23 13.16
C LEU A 79 -7.93 23.39 13.92
N ALA A 80 -8.00 23.29 15.25
CA ALA A 80 -8.58 24.30 16.13
C ALA A 80 -7.84 25.64 16.14
N LEU A 81 -6.52 25.62 16.25
CA LEU A 81 -5.74 26.84 16.44
C LEU A 81 -5.40 27.55 15.13
N ILE A 82 -5.27 26.81 14.04
CA ILE A 82 -4.67 27.32 12.79
C ILE A 82 -5.72 27.45 11.69
N VAL A 83 -6.56 26.44 11.51
CA VAL A 83 -7.43 26.35 10.33
C VAL A 83 -8.79 26.98 10.61
N ILE A 84 -9.38 26.72 11.77
CA ILE A 84 -10.71 27.23 12.17
C ILE A 84 -10.86 28.74 12.00
N PRO A 85 -9.92 29.58 12.47
CA PRO A 85 -10.08 31.02 12.37
C PRO A 85 -10.04 31.56 10.94
N ARG A 86 -9.57 30.76 9.97
CA ARG A 86 -9.23 31.23 8.62
C ARG A 86 -10.15 30.73 7.53
N ALA A 87 -10.78 29.56 7.72
CA ALA A 87 -11.64 28.96 6.71
C ALA A 87 -12.70 28.03 7.34
N PRO A 88 -13.68 28.58 8.08
CA PRO A 88 -14.68 27.76 8.77
C PRO A 88 -15.50 26.87 7.82
N LEU A 89 -15.74 27.32 6.58
CA LEU A 89 -16.43 26.54 5.55
C LEU A 89 -15.67 25.29 5.09
N LEU A 90 -14.33 25.31 5.14
CA LEU A 90 -13.50 24.15 4.77
C LEU A 90 -13.50 23.06 5.85
N LEU A 91 -13.95 23.41 7.04
CA LEU A 91 -14.01 22.54 8.21
C LEU A 91 -15.39 21.99 8.47
N ALA A 92 -16.36 22.36 7.64
CA ALA A 92 -17.64 21.71 7.64
C ALA A 92 -17.43 20.19 7.46
N PRO A 93 -18.13 19.34 8.24
CA PRO A 93 -17.87 17.91 8.25
C PRO A 93 -17.92 17.26 6.86
N TRP A 94 -18.81 17.74 6.00
CA TRP A 94 -18.93 17.28 4.63
C TRP A 94 -17.72 17.62 3.76
N THR A 95 -17.08 18.79 3.96
CA THR A 95 -15.88 19.18 3.21
C THR A 95 -14.67 18.37 3.64
N VAL A 96 -14.50 18.17 4.94
CA VAL A 96 -13.45 17.30 5.51
C VAL A 96 -13.59 15.89 4.94
N TYR A 97 -14.81 15.35 4.95
CA TYR A 97 -15.09 14.03 4.40
C TYR A 97 -14.90 13.96 2.88
N ALA A 98 -15.33 14.98 2.12
CA ALA A 98 -15.11 15.04 0.68
C ALA A 98 -13.63 15.04 0.31
N LEU A 99 -12.80 15.83 1.02
CA LEU A 99 -11.35 15.85 0.82
C LEU A 99 -10.71 14.51 1.17
N TRP A 100 -11.20 13.82 2.21
CA TRP A 100 -10.79 12.46 2.52
C TRP A 100 -11.09 11.49 1.39
N ILE A 101 -12.33 11.46 0.90
CA ILE A 101 -12.74 10.57 -0.19
C ILE A 101 -11.93 10.86 -1.46
N LEU A 102 -11.68 12.12 -1.79
CA LEU A 102 -10.82 12.49 -2.92
C LEU A 102 -9.37 11.98 -2.72
N THR A 103 -8.85 12.09 -1.49
CA THR A 103 -7.50 11.60 -1.15
C THR A 103 -7.42 10.08 -1.30
N VAL A 104 -8.39 9.35 -0.75
CA VAL A 104 -8.51 7.89 -0.89
C VAL A 104 -8.66 7.49 -2.36
N THR A 105 -9.50 8.18 -3.12
CA THR A 105 -9.72 7.91 -4.55
C THR A 105 -8.43 8.08 -5.36
N LEU A 106 -7.74 9.22 -5.18
CA LEU A 106 -6.47 9.47 -5.85
C LEU A 106 -5.44 8.40 -5.48
N ARG A 107 -5.42 8.00 -4.21
CA ARG A 107 -4.50 6.99 -3.72
C ARG A 107 -4.81 5.60 -4.30
N SER A 108 -6.08 5.20 -4.36
CA SER A 108 -6.52 3.95 -5.00
C SER A 108 -6.23 3.94 -6.50
N PHE A 109 -6.37 5.08 -7.17
CA PHE A 109 -5.98 5.23 -8.58
C PHE A 109 -4.47 5.03 -8.77
N LEU A 110 -3.63 5.65 -7.92
CA LEU A 110 -2.18 5.43 -7.97
C LEU A 110 -1.80 3.98 -7.67
N ALA A 111 -2.49 3.34 -6.74
CA ALA A 111 -2.30 1.92 -6.44
C ALA A 111 -2.68 1.05 -7.65
N LEU A 112 -3.83 1.30 -8.28
CA LEU A 112 -4.27 0.61 -9.49
C LEU A 112 -3.26 0.82 -10.63
N ALA A 113 -2.79 2.04 -10.85
CA ALA A 113 -1.77 2.35 -11.85
C ALA A 113 -0.45 1.61 -11.54
N SER A 114 -0.07 1.52 -10.27
CA SER A 114 1.13 0.79 -9.84
C SER A 114 1.01 -0.71 -10.14
N VAL A 115 -0.15 -1.31 -9.87
CA VAL A 115 -0.44 -2.71 -10.18
C VAL A 115 -0.47 -2.94 -11.70
N ALA A 116 -1.14 -2.06 -12.44
CA ALA A 116 -1.26 -2.14 -13.90
C ALA A 116 0.08 -1.93 -14.62
N LEU A 117 1.01 -1.18 -14.04
CA LEU A 117 2.37 -0.98 -14.58
C LEU A 117 3.40 -1.95 -14.00
N GLY A 118 3.07 -2.64 -12.91
CA GLY A 118 3.98 -3.51 -12.16
C GLY A 118 4.57 -4.63 -13.01
N TRP A 119 3.79 -5.19 -13.94
CA TRP A 119 4.26 -6.27 -14.82
C TRP A 119 5.43 -5.83 -15.71
N LYS A 120 5.46 -4.55 -16.10
CA LYS A 120 6.52 -3.96 -16.94
C LYS A 120 7.67 -3.39 -16.10
N VAL A 121 7.34 -2.83 -14.93
CA VAL A 121 8.30 -2.22 -14.01
C VAL A 121 8.04 -2.77 -12.61
N PRO A 122 8.69 -3.90 -12.21
CA PRO A 122 8.38 -4.64 -10.98
C PRO A 122 8.43 -3.83 -9.69
N PHE A 123 9.20 -2.73 -9.68
CA PHE A 123 9.23 -1.79 -8.56
C PHE A 123 7.82 -1.29 -8.16
N PHE A 124 6.92 -1.12 -9.13
CA PHE A 124 5.56 -0.65 -8.84
C PHE A 124 4.68 -1.68 -8.13
N PHE A 125 4.97 -2.98 -8.20
CA PHE A 125 4.22 -3.97 -7.42
C PHE A 125 4.45 -3.78 -5.92
N SER A 126 5.66 -3.41 -5.51
CA SER A 126 6.00 -3.13 -4.11
C SER A 126 5.75 -1.67 -3.71
N HIS A 127 5.04 -0.90 -4.53
CA HIS A 127 4.92 0.53 -4.30
C HIS A 127 4.14 0.81 -3.01
N PRO A 128 4.68 1.62 -2.08
CA PRO A 128 4.04 1.83 -0.78
C PRO A 128 2.63 2.43 -0.88
N ALA A 129 2.30 3.14 -1.96
CA ALA A 129 0.93 3.60 -2.20
C ALA A 129 -0.11 2.48 -2.15
N VAL A 130 0.23 1.23 -2.50
CA VAL A 130 -0.67 0.06 -2.47
C VAL A 130 -0.89 -0.46 -1.05
N TYR A 131 0.17 -0.48 -0.22
CA TYR A 131 0.20 -1.20 1.06
C TYR A 131 0.19 -0.31 2.30
N GLU A 132 0.44 0.99 2.16
CA GLU A 132 0.57 1.90 3.29
C GLU A 132 -0.77 2.00 4.05
N ALA A 133 -0.82 1.66 5.33
CA ALA A 133 -2.02 1.88 6.13
C ALA A 133 -2.22 3.39 6.38
N THR A 134 -3.44 3.89 6.21
CA THR A 134 -3.78 5.26 6.60
C THR A 134 -5.08 5.31 7.38
N ALA A 135 -5.12 6.17 8.39
CA ALA A 135 -6.31 6.46 9.18
C ALA A 135 -6.29 7.93 9.59
N GLY A 136 -7.42 8.39 10.13
CA GLY A 136 -7.69 9.71 10.66
C GLY A 136 -7.46 10.88 9.71
N LEU A 137 -7.26 12.08 10.28
CA LEU A 137 -7.41 13.34 9.57
C LEU A 137 -6.10 13.91 9.00
N GLY A 138 -4.96 13.28 9.27
CA GLY A 138 -3.63 13.77 8.87
C GLY A 138 -3.54 14.23 7.40
N PRO A 139 -3.82 13.36 6.42
CA PRO A 139 -3.83 13.72 5.00
C PRO A 139 -4.82 14.85 4.65
N VAL A 140 -5.99 14.85 5.29
CA VAL A 140 -7.04 15.87 5.07
C VAL A 140 -6.59 17.23 5.59
N LEU A 141 -5.90 17.27 6.73
CA LEU A 141 -5.35 18.51 7.28
C LEU A 141 -4.33 19.15 6.34
N VAL A 142 -3.50 18.34 5.67
CA VAL A 142 -2.60 18.83 4.64
C VAL A 142 -3.37 19.36 3.45
N ALA A 143 -4.43 18.65 3.02
CA ALA A 143 -5.29 19.13 1.94
C ALA A 143 -5.91 20.49 2.28
N ILE A 144 -6.43 20.64 3.50
CA ILE A 144 -7.03 21.89 3.96
C ILE A 144 -5.96 22.99 4.10
N ASP A 145 -4.79 22.72 4.67
CA ASP A 145 -3.72 23.75 4.79
C ASP A 145 -3.33 24.31 3.41
N VAL A 146 -3.13 23.43 2.43
CA VAL A 146 -2.81 23.83 1.06
C VAL A 146 -3.97 24.61 0.43
N ALA A 147 -5.22 24.18 0.63
CA ALA A 147 -6.40 24.85 0.09
C ALA A 147 -6.67 26.23 0.74
N THR A 148 -6.63 26.33 2.07
CA THR A 148 -6.82 27.58 2.82
C THR A 148 -5.80 28.62 2.40
N PHE A 149 -4.54 28.22 2.18
CA PHE A 149 -3.51 29.15 1.72
C PHE A 149 -3.77 29.71 0.32
N LEU A 150 -4.34 28.88 -0.58
CA LEU A 150 -4.75 29.31 -1.92
C LEU A 150 -5.90 30.33 -1.86
N GLN A 151 -6.81 30.18 -0.89
CA GLN A 151 -7.98 31.05 -0.71
C GLN A 151 -7.64 32.41 -0.06
N LEU A 152 -6.75 32.43 0.94
CA LEU A 152 -6.35 33.65 1.69
C LEU A 152 -5.68 34.75 0.85
N ARG A 153 -5.52 34.55 -0.45
CA ARG A 153 -4.89 35.51 -1.38
C ARG A 153 -5.81 36.05 -2.46
N LEU A 154 -7.12 35.79 -2.36
CA LEU A 154 -8.10 36.53 -3.14
C LEU A 154 -8.07 37.99 -2.64
N PRO A 155 -7.63 38.97 -3.47
CA PRO A 155 -7.32 40.34 -3.00
C PRO A 155 -8.53 41.16 -2.54
N ASN A 156 -9.74 40.61 -2.60
CA ASN A 156 -10.99 41.36 -2.58
C ASN A 156 -11.93 40.83 -1.51
N ASP A 157 -11.45 40.51 -0.31
CA ASP A 157 -12.36 40.45 0.84
C ASP A 157 -12.38 41.84 1.50
N PRO A 158 -13.31 42.74 1.12
CA PRO A 158 -13.48 44.04 1.75
C PRO A 158 -14.10 43.93 3.14
N SER A 159 -14.15 42.73 3.75
CA SER A 159 -14.70 42.52 5.07
C SER A 159 -14.04 43.48 6.08
N PRO A 160 -14.78 44.47 6.59
CA PRO A 160 -14.28 45.46 7.52
C PRO A 160 -14.33 44.84 8.91
N VAL A 161 -13.47 43.85 9.16
CA VAL A 161 -13.23 43.36 10.53
C VAL A 161 -11.90 43.95 10.99
N PRO A 162 -11.93 45.12 11.66
CA PRO A 162 -10.74 45.78 12.16
C PRO A 162 -10.39 45.16 13.52
N SER A 163 -9.64 44.06 13.52
CA SER A 163 -8.92 43.60 14.73
C SER A 163 -7.86 42.51 14.50
N ALA A 164 -7.73 41.96 13.29
CA ALA A 164 -6.73 40.91 13.01
C ALA A 164 -5.29 41.43 12.77
N ALA A 165 -4.99 42.69 13.09
CA ALA A 165 -3.68 43.31 12.90
C ALA A 165 -2.53 42.65 13.70
N SER A 166 -2.85 41.80 14.67
CA SER A 166 -1.88 41.04 15.47
C SER A 166 -1.66 39.60 15.00
N THR A 167 -2.47 39.09 14.06
CA THR A 167 -2.22 37.75 13.50
C THR A 167 -1.10 37.85 12.45
N PRO A 168 0.03 37.15 12.63
CA PRO A 168 1.13 37.19 11.67
C PRO A 168 0.59 36.82 10.29
N LEU A 169 0.98 37.61 9.26
CA LEU A 169 0.58 37.38 7.87
C LEU A 169 0.69 35.88 7.58
N ALA A 170 -0.44 35.23 7.31
CA ALA A 170 -0.52 33.80 7.00
C ALA A 170 0.40 33.40 5.82
N GLY A 171 0.88 34.39 5.05
CA GLY A 171 1.87 34.29 3.99
C GLY A 171 3.35 34.25 4.42
N SER A 172 3.70 34.38 5.70
CA SER A 172 5.10 34.39 6.14
C SER A 172 5.74 33.01 5.93
N ASN A 173 6.92 32.97 5.29
CA ASN A 173 7.69 31.75 5.06
C ASN A 173 7.91 30.91 6.34
N ARG A 174 7.92 31.55 7.52
CA ARG A 174 8.05 30.84 8.81
C ARG A 174 6.81 30.00 9.14
N VAL A 175 5.61 30.52 8.89
CA VAL A 175 4.35 29.79 9.07
C VAL A 175 4.25 28.64 8.06
N VAL A 176 4.72 28.88 6.84
CA VAL A 176 4.85 27.85 5.80
C VAL A 176 5.72 26.69 6.27
N ALA A 177 6.94 27.01 6.71
CA ALA A 177 7.90 26.02 7.16
C ALA A 177 7.41 25.26 8.40
N LEU A 178 6.74 25.94 9.33
CA LEU A 178 6.14 25.30 10.50
C LEU A 178 5.06 24.30 10.10
N HIS A 179 4.11 24.68 9.23
CA HIS A 179 3.04 23.77 8.81
C HIS A 179 3.59 22.57 8.04
N ALA A 180 4.50 22.81 7.09
CA ALA A 180 5.14 21.73 6.34
C ALA A 180 5.97 20.82 7.26
N GLY A 181 6.66 21.38 8.26
CA GLY A 181 7.42 20.63 9.25
C GLY A 181 6.53 19.77 10.15
N VAL A 182 5.40 20.32 10.61
CA VAL A 182 4.42 19.58 11.42
C VAL A 182 3.74 18.50 10.59
N ALA A 183 3.34 18.79 9.34
CA ALA A 183 2.81 17.80 8.42
C ALA A 183 3.82 16.68 8.15
N GLY A 184 5.09 17.02 7.93
CA GLY A 184 6.19 16.06 7.78
C GLY A 184 6.41 15.20 9.02
N LEU A 185 6.34 15.79 10.22
CA LEU A 185 6.45 15.05 11.47
C LEU A 185 5.27 14.09 11.67
N LEU A 186 4.04 14.54 11.44
CA LEU A 186 2.85 13.68 11.53
C LEU A 186 2.92 12.53 10.52
N CYS A 187 3.33 12.83 9.28
CA CYS A 187 3.59 11.86 8.23
C CYS A 187 4.62 10.80 8.66
N LEU A 188 5.73 11.22 9.30
CA LEU A 188 6.75 10.31 9.84
C LEU A 188 6.23 9.41 10.96
N ILE A 189 5.45 9.97 11.89
CA ILE A 189 4.89 9.21 13.02
C ILE A 189 3.84 8.20 12.55
N GLU A 190 2.99 8.61 11.60
CA GLU A 190 1.95 7.74 11.03
C GLU A 190 2.50 6.75 10.00
N GLY A 191 3.72 6.98 9.49
CA GLY A 191 4.32 6.15 8.46
C GLY A 191 3.55 6.16 7.14
N ALA A 192 2.85 7.27 6.85
CA ALA A 192 1.89 7.37 5.75
C ALA A 192 2.26 8.43 4.67
N PRO A 193 3.48 8.40 4.09
CA PRO A 193 3.93 9.42 3.16
C PRO A 193 3.05 9.60 1.93
N TRP A 194 2.58 8.52 1.31
CA TRP A 194 1.79 8.61 0.08
C TRP A 194 0.41 9.20 0.33
N SER A 195 -0.18 8.90 1.48
CA SER A 195 -1.47 9.48 1.88
C SER A 195 -1.35 10.98 2.07
N TYR A 196 -0.28 11.44 2.75
CA TYR A 196 -0.01 12.86 2.95
C TYR A 196 0.29 13.58 1.63
N ALA A 197 1.04 12.96 0.71
CA ALA A 197 1.27 13.51 -0.63
C ALA A 197 -0.02 13.62 -1.44
N CYS A 198 -0.87 12.59 -1.42
CA CYS A 198 -2.17 12.62 -2.07
C CYS A 198 -3.05 13.73 -1.50
N GLY A 199 -3.05 13.90 -0.17
CA GLY A 199 -3.73 15.01 0.51
C GLY A 199 -3.24 16.38 0.03
N ALA A 200 -1.93 16.58 -0.06
CA ALA A 200 -1.36 17.83 -0.58
C ALA A 200 -1.77 18.11 -2.04
N VAL A 201 -1.77 17.11 -2.92
CA VAL A 201 -2.21 17.23 -4.32
C VAL A 201 -3.70 17.56 -4.39
N VAL A 202 -4.54 16.85 -3.64
CA VAL A 202 -5.99 17.11 -3.56
C VAL A 202 -6.25 18.53 -3.06
N GLY A 203 -5.56 18.97 -2.01
CA GLY A 203 -5.65 20.34 -1.50
C GLY A 203 -5.25 21.40 -2.52
N ALA A 204 -4.19 21.15 -3.30
CA ALA A 204 -3.76 22.05 -4.37
C ALA A 204 -4.82 22.16 -5.48
N ILE A 205 -5.35 21.02 -5.95
CA ILE A 205 -6.42 20.98 -6.95
C ILE A 205 -7.64 21.73 -6.45
N PHE A 206 -8.10 21.41 -5.23
CA PHE A 206 -9.28 22.01 -4.63
C PHE A 206 -9.12 23.52 -4.43
N GLY A 207 -7.96 23.98 -3.97
CA GLY A 207 -7.68 25.40 -3.83
C GLY A 207 -7.64 26.14 -5.18
N VAL A 208 -7.05 25.55 -6.23
CA VAL A 208 -7.06 26.12 -7.58
C VAL A 208 -8.49 26.23 -8.13
N LEU A 209 -9.29 25.18 -7.99
CA LEU A 209 -10.70 25.19 -8.43
C LEU A 209 -11.51 26.27 -7.72
N ASN A 210 -11.32 26.47 -6.41
CA ASN A 210 -11.99 27.56 -5.68
C ASN A 210 -11.55 28.94 -6.15
N VAL A 211 -10.26 29.13 -6.45
CA VAL A 211 -9.75 30.40 -7.02
C VAL A 211 -10.36 30.65 -8.40
N LEU A 212 -10.52 29.62 -9.23
CA LEU A 212 -11.17 29.75 -10.53
C LEU A 212 -12.67 30.07 -10.38
N ALA A 213 -13.39 29.32 -9.52
CA ALA A 213 -14.81 29.51 -9.28
C ALA A 213 -15.13 30.92 -8.74
N SER A 214 -14.33 31.41 -7.78
CA SER A 214 -14.49 32.77 -7.24
C SER A 214 -14.25 33.85 -8.30
N ARG A 215 -13.30 33.64 -9.22
CA ARG A 215 -13.10 34.56 -10.37
C ARG A 215 -14.29 34.58 -11.32
N PHE A 216 -14.85 33.41 -11.65
CA PHE A 216 -16.04 33.33 -12.52
C PHE A 216 -17.26 33.98 -11.87
N GLN A 217 -17.47 33.77 -10.57
CA GLN A 217 -18.57 34.41 -9.83
C GLN A 217 -18.43 35.93 -9.79
N LEU A 218 -17.21 36.45 -9.60
CA LEU A 218 -16.97 37.90 -9.62
C LEU A 218 -17.22 38.48 -11.02
N GLN A 219 -16.75 37.83 -12.09
CA GLN A 219 -17.00 38.28 -13.46
C GLN A 219 -18.50 38.32 -13.80
N GLY A 220 -19.29 37.34 -13.34
CA GLY A 220 -20.74 37.33 -13.52
C GLY A 220 -21.43 38.53 -12.86
N LYS A 221 -21.00 38.93 -11.65
CA LYS A 221 -21.56 40.10 -10.96
C LYS A 221 -21.22 41.42 -11.66
N TYR A 222 -19.98 41.61 -12.11
CA TYR A 222 -19.58 42.83 -12.82
C TYR A 222 -20.22 42.94 -14.22
N SER A 223 -20.46 41.81 -14.90
CA SER A 223 -21.14 41.81 -16.20
C SER A 223 -22.62 42.21 -16.11
N LEU A 224 -23.30 41.89 -15.00
CA LEU A 224 -24.71 42.26 -14.79
C LEU A 224 -24.86 43.74 -14.41
N LEU A 225 -23.95 44.28 -13.60
CA LEU A 225 -23.96 45.70 -13.21
C LEU A 225 -23.55 46.63 -14.38
N GLY A 226 -22.68 46.18 -15.28
CA GLY A 226 -22.26 46.97 -16.44
C GLY A 226 -23.26 47.01 -17.60
N SER A 227 -24.31 46.18 -17.59
CA SER A 227 -25.31 46.12 -18.67
C SER A 227 -26.57 46.94 -18.41
N ALA A 228 -26.79 47.43 -17.17
CA ALA A 228 -27.99 48.17 -16.80
C ALA A 228 -27.91 49.68 -17.10
N ASP A 229 -26.72 50.27 -17.20
CA ASP A 229 -26.53 51.72 -17.39
C ASP A 229 -26.51 52.18 -18.86
N ASN A 230 -26.67 51.28 -19.83
CA ASN A 230 -26.80 51.65 -21.26
C ASN A 230 -28.25 51.72 -21.74
N ALA A 231 -29.24 51.58 -20.86
CA ALA A 231 -30.63 51.93 -21.16
C ALA A 231 -30.87 53.43 -20.88
N GLN A 232 -30.04 54.30 -21.45
CA GLN A 232 -30.33 55.72 -21.49
C GLN A 232 -31.30 55.95 -22.66
N PRO A 233 -32.54 56.44 -22.42
CA PRO A 233 -33.48 56.69 -23.50
C PRO A 233 -32.87 57.74 -24.44
N GLN A 234 -32.83 57.41 -25.74
CA GLN A 234 -32.55 58.36 -26.81
C GLN A 234 -33.53 59.53 -26.70
N ALA A 235 -33.11 60.59 -26.04
CA ALA A 235 -33.65 61.92 -26.28
C ALA A 235 -32.86 62.48 -27.47
N SER A 236 -33.59 62.67 -28.56
CA SER A 236 -33.18 63.39 -29.74
C SER A 236 -32.73 64.81 -29.37
N ASP A 237 -31.60 65.25 -29.92
CA ASP A 237 -31.55 66.37 -30.87
C ASP A 237 -30.08 66.83 -31.05
N ASP A 238 -29.71 66.91 -32.33
CA ASP A 238 -28.70 67.72 -32.99
C ASP A 238 -27.55 68.35 -32.16
N GLU A 239 -26.30 67.99 -32.47
CA GLU A 239 -25.42 68.83 -33.31
C GLU A 239 -23.99 68.25 -33.38
N ALA A 240 -23.36 68.54 -34.50
CA ALA A 240 -22.07 68.03 -34.94
C ALA A 240 -20.89 68.45 -34.05
N ALA A 241 -20.06 67.48 -33.66
CA ALA A 241 -18.62 67.71 -33.49
C ALA A 241 -17.84 66.39 -33.58
N THR A 242 -17.03 66.31 -34.62
CA THR A 242 -15.97 65.33 -34.85
C THR A 242 -15.03 65.24 -33.64
N SER A 243 -15.16 64.16 -32.86
CA SER A 243 -14.16 63.76 -31.88
C SER A 243 -13.91 62.27 -32.05
N SER A 244 -12.73 61.95 -32.60
CA SER A 244 -12.16 60.61 -32.74
C SER A 244 -11.91 60.01 -31.35
N ARG A 245 -13.00 59.61 -30.69
CA ARG A 245 -12.95 58.91 -29.41
C ARG A 245 -12.43 57.50 -29.70
N HIS A 246 -11.11 57.36 -29.64
CA HIS A 246 -10.43 56.08 -29.57
C HIS A 246 -11.18 55.20 -28.58
N GLN A 247 -11.92 54.22 -29.10
CA GLN A 247 -12.33 53.04 -28.37
C GLN A 247 -11.04 52.38 -27.90
N ARG A 248 -10.55 52.81 -26.73
CA ARG A 248 -9.62 52.04 -25.92
C ARG A 248 -10.37 50.77 -25.61
N THR A 249 -10.11 49.74 -26.42
CA THR A 249 -10.32 48.36 -26.03
C THR A 249 -9.86 48.26 -24.58
N PRO A 250 -10.72 47.83 -23.64
CA PRO A 250 -10.30 47.65 -22.27
C PRO A 250 -9.24 46.56 -22.32
N SER A 251 -7.98 46.99 -22.36
CA SER A 251 -6.85 46.09 -22.30
C SER A 251 -7.05 45.31 -21.03
N ILE A 252 -7.32 44.00 -21.17
CA ILE A 252 -7.38 43.02 -20.10
C ILE A 252 -5.95 42.91 -19.57
N ILE A 253 -5.49 43.97 -18.90
CA ILE A 253 -4.24 44.01 -18.18
C ILE A 253 -4.52 43.14 -16.98
N ALA A 254 -4.14 41.87 -17.09
CA ALA A 254 -4.18 40.94 -15.98
C ALA A 254 -3.58 41.64 -14.75
N PRO A 255 -4.32 41.75 -13.64
CA PRO A 255 -3.90 42.58 -12.52
C PRO A 255 -2.50 42.14 -12.06
N PRO A 256 -1.55 43.07 -11.88
CA PRO A 256 -0.15 42.76 -11.58
C PRO A 256 0.07 41.90 -10.31
N GLY A 257 -0.98 41.70 -9.50
CA GLY A 257 -1.00 40.77 -8.37
C GLY A 257 -1.02 39.27 -8.75
N ALA A 258 -1.45 38.90 -9.96
CA ALA A 258 -1.61 37.48 -10.34
C ALA A 258 -0.27 36.70 -10.40
N ARG A 259 0.82 37.33 -10.86
CA ARG A 259 2.15 36.69 -10.99
C ARG A 259 2.84 36.42 -9.65
N LYS A 260 2.56 37.20 -8.60
CA LYS A 260 3.12 36.96 -7.25
C LYS A 260 2.42 35.82 -6.53
N SER A 261 1.18 35.49 -6.91
CA SER A 261 0.41 34.41 -6.30
C SER A 261 0.91 33.03 -6.75
N THR A 262 1.12 32.82 -8.05
CA THR A 262 1.57 31.53 -8.60
C THR A 262 2.93 31.08 -8.08
N LYS A 263 3.91 31.99 -7.94
CA LYS A 263 5.23 31.65 -7.39
C LYS A 263 5.16 31.09 -5.97
N ILE A 264 4.27 31.64 -5.13
CA ILE A 264 4.19 31.27 -3.73
C ILE A 264 3.43 29.95 -3.56
N VAL A 265 2.38 29.74 -4.34
CA VAL A 265 1.71 28.43 -4.46
C VAL A 265 2.68 27.35 -4.87
N LEU A 266 3.47 27.59 -5.92
CA LEU A 266 4.47 26.65 -6.40
C LEU A 266 5.52 26.37 -5.31
N SER A 267 6.02 27.39 -4.61
CA SER A 267 7.00 27.21 -3.53
C SER A 267 6.46 26.38 -2.36
N ARG A 268 5.17 26.51 -2.02
CA ARG A 268 4.51 25.73 -0.97
C ARG A 268 4.27 24.29 -1.39
N LEU A 269 3.81 24.07 -2.62
CA LEU A 269 3.68 22.74 -3.19
C LEU A 269 5.04 22.05 -3.21
N LEU A 270 6.08 22.75 -3.67
CA LEU A 270 7.47 22.27 -3.63
C LEU A 270 7.95 21.99 -2.21
N ALA A 271 7.57 22.80 -1.21
CA ALA A 271 7.93 22.53 0.19
C ALA A 271 7.28 21.27 0.75
N HIS A 272 5.99 21.02 0.44
CA HIS A 272 5.31 19.79 0.83
C HIS A 272 5.84 18.58 0.06
N LEU A 273 6.13 18.73 -1.23
CA LEU A 273 6.76 17.68 -2.03
C LEU A 273 8.19 17.39 -1.56
N ALA A 274 8.97 18.40 -1.19
CA ALA A 274 10.29 18.23 -0.63
C ALA A 274 10.24 17.52 0.73
N ALA A 275 9.33 17.93 1.62
CA ALA A 275 9.09 17.25 2.89
C ALA A 275 8.67 15.79 2.64
N PHE A 276 7.78 15.54 1.68
CA PHE A 276 7.41 14.20 1.25
C PHE A 276 8.61 13.40 0.72
N CYS A 277 9.46 13.98 -0.13
CA CYS A 277 10.64 13.30 -0.66
C CYS A 277 11.61 12.92 0.46
N VAL A 278 11.87 13.84 1.40
CA VAL A 278 12.73 13.57 2.56
C VAL A 278 12.13 12.45 3.41
N VAL A 279 10.84 12.52 3.73
CA VAL A 279 10.17 11.46 4.50
C VAL A 279 10.17 10.14 3.74
N SER A 280 9.95 10.16 2.42
CA SER A 280 9.97 8.96 1.57
C SER A 280 11.34 8.31 1.51
N ILE A 281 12.43 9.10 1.55
CA ILE A 281 13.79 8.58 1.66
C ILE A 281 13.97 7.91 3.02
N PHE A 282 13.56 8.57 4.11
CA PHE A 282 13.65 7.97 5.46
C PHE A 282 12.77 6.74 5.64
N THR A 283 11.58 6.70 5.04
CA THR A 283 10.70 5.52 5.09
C THR A 283 11.14 4.43 4.12
N ALA A 284 11.78 4.77 2.99
CA ALA A 284 12.46 3.81 2.14
C ALA A 284 13.64 3.15 2.85
N ASP A 285 14.35 3.90 3.70
CA ASP A 285 15.40 3.35 4.56
C ASP A 285 14.82 2.48 5.67
N ARG A 286 13.60 2.78 6.17
CA ARG A 286 12.84 1.83 7.01
C ARG A 286 12.33 0.61 6.23
N LEU A 287 12.03 0.72 4.95
CA LEU A 287 11.79 -0.43 4.07
C LEU A 287 13.10 -1.22 3.82
N ALA A 288 14.27 -0.61 4.04
CA ALA A 288 15.56 -1.30 4.11
C ALA A 288 15.83 -1.92 5.49
N LEU A 289 15.06 -1.56 6.53
CA LEU A 289 14.94 -2.29 7.81
C LEU A 289 13.99 -3.50 7.70
N ARG A 290 13.77 -4.04 6.49
CA ARG A 290 13.16 -5.37 6.38
C ARG A 290 13.96 -6.34 7.26
N PRO A 291 13.28 -7.19 8.04
CA PRO A 291 13.98 -8.14 8.88
C PRO A 291 14.94 -8.93 8.02
N LYS A 292 16.23 -8.87 8.35
CA LYS A 292 17.19 -9.70 7.65
C LYS A 292 17.02 -11.09 8.20
N LEU A 293 17.18 -12.06 7.33
CA LEU A 293 17.10 -13.47 7.71
C LEU A 293 18.15 -13.84 8.76
N ALA A 294 19.25 -13.08 8.81
CA ALA A 294 20.27 -13.09 9.86
C ALA A 294 19.72 -12.78 11.27
N ASP A 295 18.76 -11.86 11.35
CA ASP A 295 18.22 -11.33 12.62
C ASP A 295 17.28 -12.33 13.30
N VAL A 296 16.78 -13.30 12.53
CA VAL A 296 15.82 -14.29 12.99
C VAL A 296 16.47 -15.34 13.89
N GLY A 297 17.79 -15.47 13.89
CA GLY A 297 18.54 -16.45 14.68
C GLY A 297 18.35 -17.90 14.23
N PRO A 298 19.03 -18.87 14.87
CA PRO A 298 18.95 -20.27 14.47
C PRO A 298 17.52 -20.83 14.53
N THR A 299 17.22 -21.77 13.64
CA THR A 299 16.00 -22.57 13.72
C THR A 299 16.08 -23.52 14.92
N THR A 300 14.94 -23.78 15.54
CA THR A 300 14.83 -24.66 16.72
C THR A 300 15.12 -26.14 16.40
N THR A 301 15.06 -26.51 15.12
CA THR A 301 15.33 -27.87 14.62
C THR A 301 16.76 -27.98 14.10
N ALA A 302 17.69 -28.31 15.00
CA ALA A 302 19.09 -28.51 14.70
C ALA A 302 19.28 -29.45 13.49
N GLY A 303 19.89 -28.92 12.41
CA GLY A 303 20.32 -29.70 11.24
C GLY A 303 19.40 -29.67 10.01
N ARG A 304 18.18 -29.12 10.09
CA ARG A 304 17.29 -29.01 8.92
C ARG A 304 17.51 -27.70 8.16
N PRO A 305 17.33 -27.67 6.82
CA PRO A 305 17.31 -26.43 6.08
C PRO A 305 16.10 -25.58 6.49
N LEU A 306 16.27 -24.27 6.61
CA LEU A 306 15.13 -23.37 6.84
C LEU A 306 14.20 -23.36 5.62
N LEU A 307 14.76 -23.33 4.41
CA LEU A 307 14.00 -23.15 3.16
C LEU A 307 14.36 -24.23 2.13
N ASP A 308 13.35 -24.88 1.57
CA ASP A 308 13.43 -25.64 0.30
C ASP A 308 12.75 -24.83 -0.80
N ILE A 309 13.45 -24.57 -1.89
CA ILE A 309 12.90 -23.96 -3.10
C ILE A 309 12.63 -25.11 -4.07
N VAL A 310 11.38 -25.36 -4.39
CA VAL A 310 10.96 -26.46 -5.26
C VAL A 310 10.37 -25.90 -6.54
N LEU A 311 11.05 -26.13 -7.66
CA LEU A 311 10.58 -25.79 -8.98
C LEU A 311 9.67 -26.89 -9.52
N LEU A 312 8.40 -26.58 -9.73
CA LEU A 312 7.39 -27.46 -10.33
C LEU A 312 7.48 -27.34 -11.86
N THR A 313 7.78 -28.44 -12.57
CA THR A 313 7.99 -28.42 -14.02
C THR A 313 7.15 -29.45 -14.77
N ALA A 314 6.52 -29.01 -15.87
CA ALA A 314 5.63 -29.80 -16.72
C ALA A 314 6.05 -29.69 -18.20
N PRO A 315 5.74 -30.71 -19.04
CA PRO A 315 6.07 -30.68 -20.45
C PRO A 315 5.28 -29.58 -21.16
N ARG A 316 5.94 -28.85 -22.05
CA ARG A 316 5.32 -27.75 -22.81
C ARG A 316 4.94 -28.18 -24.23
N PRO A 317 3.81 -27.70 -24.79
CA PRO A 317 3.36 -28.08 -26.14
C PRO A 317 4.25 -27.59 -27.30
N ARG A 318 5.28 -26.76 -27.04
CA ARG A 318 6.18 -26.20 -28.05
C ARG A 318 7.53 -26.91 -27.96
N GLY A 319 8.13 -27.23 -29.11
CA GLY A 319 9.28 -28.13 -29.30
C GLY A 319 10.34 -28.14 -28.19
N SER A 320 10.97 -29.31 -28.04
CA SER A 320 11.86 -29.73 -26.96
C SER A 320 12.82 -28.66 -26.43
N ASP A 321 13.35 -27.82 -27.31
CA ASP A 321 14.48 -26.95 -27.00
C ASP A 321 14.07 -25.73 -26.17
N ILE A 322 12.90 -25.13 -26.47
CA ILE A 322 12.39 -23.97 -25.73
C ILE A 322 12.06 -24.34 -24.28
N SER A 323 11.55 -25.56 -24.07
CA SER A 323 11.21 -26.05 -22.73
C SER A 323 12.46 -26.31 -21.87
N SER A 324 13.53 -26.86 -22.46
CA SER A 324 14.80 -27.03 -21.74
C SER A 324 15.47 -25.70 -21.43
N ASP A 325 15.46 -24.77 -22.38
CA ASP A 325 16.04 -23.44 -22.17
C ASP A 325 15.36 -22.68 -21.03
N LEU A 326 14.03 -22.77 -20.95
CA LEU A 326 13.24 -22.10 -19.92
C LEU A 326 13.50 -22.73 -18.53
N LEU A 327 13.40 -24.05 -18.41
CA LEU A 327 13.70 -24.75 -17.16
C LEU A 327 15.13 -24.48 -16.71
N GLN A 328 16.11 -24.58 -17.61
CA GLN A 328 17.52 -24.34 -17.28
C GLN A 328 17.76 -22.89 -16.83
N ARG A 329 17.16 -21.90 -17.50
CA ARG A 329 17.25 -20.48 -17.10
C ARG A 329 16.63 -20.24 -15.73
N THR A 330 15.48 -20.85 -15.45
CA THR A 330 14.83 -20.74 -14.14
C THR A 330 15.70 -21.39 -13.06
N VAL A 331 16.16 -22.63 -13.26
CA VAL A 331 17.09 -23.30 -12.32
C VAL A 331 18.33 -22.43 -12.07
N ALA A 332 18.97 -21.92 -13.12
CA ALA A 332 20.15 -21.05 -13.00
C ALA A 332 19.85 -19.79 -12.18
N SER A 333 18.70 -19.15 -12.42
CA SER A 333 18.32 -17.91 -11.73
C SER A 333 18.21 -18.05 -10.21
N TYR A 334 17.84 -19.24 -9.70
CA TYR A 334 17.86 -19.55 -8.27
C TYR A 334 19.20 -20.14 -7.84
N PHE A 335 19.73 -21.11 -8.58
CA PHE A 335 20.92 -21.83 -8.20
C PHE A 335 22.14 -20.93 -8.10
N ASP A 336 22.37 -20.04 -9.07
CA ASP A 336 23.55 -19.18 -9.15
C ASP A 336 23.53 -18.06 -8.11
N ILE A 337 22.34 -17.69 -7.65
CA ILE A 337 22.17 -16.52 -6.80
C ILE A 337 22.13 -16.81 -5.32
N ILE A 338 21.86 -18.06 -4.93
CA ILE A 338 22.01 -18.49 -3.55
C ILE A 338 23.44 -18.09 -3.11
N PRO A 339 23.59 -17.20 -2.13
CA PRO A 339 24.89 -16.69 -1.73
C PRO A 339 25.69 -17.82 -1.10
N THR A 340 26.91 -18.03 -1.58
CA THR A 340 27.89 -19.01 -1.05
C THR A 340 28.16 -18.80 0.44
N GLU A 341 28.16 -17.54 0.86
CA GLU A 341 28.15 -17.09 2.24
C GLU A 341 26.71 -16.75 2.63
N SER A 342 25.89 -17.77 2.84
CA SER A 342 24.52 -17.52 3.33
C SER A 342 24.60 -17.16 4.80
N VAL A 343 23.96 -16.05 5.17
CA VAL A 343 23.78 -15.67 6.60
C VAL A 343 22.77 -16.59 7.29
N LEU A 344 22.10 -17.46 6.53
CA LEU A 344 21.24 -18.47 7.08
C LEU A 344 22.03 -19.51 7.88
N PRO A 345 21.48 -19.98 9.02
CA PRO A 345 22.04 -21.09 9.79
C PRO A 345 22.21 -22.37 8.95
N SER A 346 21.40 -22.50 7.91
CA SER A 346 21.38 -23.60 6.96
C SER A 346 21.09 -23.05 5.56
N PRO A 347 21.96 -23.29 4.56
CA PRO A 347 21.73 -22.76 3.22
C PRO A 347 20.41 -23.31 2.64
N PRO A 348 19.68 -22.52 1.84
CA PRO A 348 18.50 -22.98 1.13
C PRO A 348 18.84 -24.13 0.19
N ARG A 349 17.93 -25.08 0.07
CA ARG A 349 18.02 -26.15 -0.92
C ARG A 349 17.23 -25.76 -2.16
N LEU A 350 17.73 -26.16 -3.33
CA LEU A 350 17.00 -26.07 -4.60
C LEU A 350 16.68 -27.47 -5.10
N SER A 351 15.40 -27.71 -5.35
CA SER A 351 14.89 -28.95 -5.91
C SER A 351 14.04 -28.68 -7.16
N VAL A 352 14.01 -29.65 -8.08
CA VAL A 352 13.14 -29.62 -9.27
C VAL A 352 12.27 -30.86 -9.23
N PHE A 353 10.96 -30.66 -9.33
CA PHE A 353 9.96 -31.71 -9.18
C PHE A 353 9.14 -31.86 -10.47
N THR A 354 8.92 -33.11 -10.87
CA THR A 354 7.97 -33.46 -11.93
C THR A 354 7.27 -34.78 -11.63
N HIS A 355 6.02 -34.96 -12.06
CA HIS A 355 5.37 -36.29 -12.08
C HIS A 355 5.32 -36.92 -13.49
N PHE A 356 5.88 -36.25 -14.49
CA PHE A 356 5.84 -36.71 -15.88
C PHE A 356 6.97 -37.71 -16.13
N THR A 357 6.68 -38.71 -16.96
CA THR A 357 7.66 -39.72 -17.35
C THR A 357 8.80 -39.13 -18.19
N GLU A 358 9.90 -39.88 -18.32
CA GLU A 358 11.05 -39.50 -19.17
C GLU A 358 10.64 -39.21 -20.62
N LYS A 359 9.68 -39.98 -21.14
CA LYS A 359 9.18 -39.82 -22.51
C LYS A 359 8.33 -38.56 -22.66
N GLU A 360 7.58 -38.19 -21.63
CA GLU A 360 6.68 -37.02 -21.65
C GLU A 360 7.44 -35.73 -21.43
N HIS A 361 8.44 -35.73 -20.54
CA HIS A 361 9.20 -34.53 -20.17
C HIS A 361 10.72 -34.70 -20.30
N PRO A 362 11.25 -34.91 -21.53
CA PRO A 362 12.68 -35.13 -21.74
C PRO A 362 13.55 -33.90 -21.45
N ALA A 363 12.95 -32.71 -21.33
CA ALA A 363 13.66 -31.50 -20.92
C ALA A 363 14.11 -31.59 -19.45
N PHE A 364 13.34 -32.26 -18.58
CA PHE A 364 13.72 -32.50 -17.19
C PHE A 364 15.05 -33.26 -17.11
N ASP A 365 15.17 -34.37 -17.85
CA ASP A 365 16.36 -35.23 -17.81
C ASP A 365 17.59 -34.54 -18.40
N ARG A 366 17.42 -33.76 -19.48
CA ARG A 366 18.52 -32.96 -20.04
C ARG A 366 19.06 -31.94 -19.05
N VAL A 367 18.17 -31.24 -18.34
CA VAL A 367 18.59 -30.25 -17.34
C VAL A 367 19.15 -30.94 -16.10
N ALA A 368 18.59 -32.09 -15.69
CA ALA A 368 19.14 -32.90 -14.60
C ALA A 368 20.58 -33.33 -14.88
N ALA A 369 20.85 -33.88 -16.07
CA ALA A 369 22.19 -34.28 -16.49
C ALA A 369 23.18 -33.08 -16.54
N HIS A 370 22.71 -31.89 -16.89
CA HIS A 370 23.54 -30.68 -16.87
C HIS A 370 24.01 -30.32 -15.45
N TYR A 371 23.12 -30.44 -14.45
CA TYR A 371 23.42 -30.04 -13.06
C TYR A 371 23.96 -31.19 -12.20
N GLU A 372 23.96 -32.44 -12.66
CA GLU A 372 24.45 -33.62 -11.93
C GLU A 372 25.90 -33.45 -11.43
N HIS A 373 26.74 -32.82 -12.26
CA HIS A 373 28.16 -32.60 -11.94
C HIS A 373 28.44 -31.20 -11.39
N ILE A 374 27.44 -30.33 -11.33
CA ILE A 374 27.60 -28.94 -10.87
C ILE A 374 27.32 -28.91 -9.37
N THR A 375 28.39 -28.83 -8.59
CA THR A 375 28.32 -28.60 -7.13
C THR A 375 28.86 -27.22 -6.80
N ARG A 376 28.14 -26.49 -5.95
CA ARG A 376 28.59 -25.18 -5.44
C ARG A 376 28.98 -25.28 -3.96
N PRO A 377 30.15 -24.76 -3.55
CA PRO A 377 30.47 -24.65 -2.14
C PRO A 377 29.56 -23.61 -1.48
N LEU A 378 28.90 -24.00 -0.39
CA LEU A 378 28.04 -23.18 0.46
C LEU A 378 28.53 -23.32 1.90
N GLY A 379 29.52 -22.49 2.25
CA GLY A 379 30.31 -22.64 3.46
C GLY A 379 30.98 -24.01 3.53
N ASN A 380 30.70 -24.77 4.60
CA ASN A 380 31.25 -26.11 4.83
C ASN A 380 30.44 -27.24 4.15
N ARG A 381 29.42 -26.91 3.34
CA ARG A 381 28.60 -27.89 2.62
C ARG A 381 28.69 -27.66 1.13
N SER A 382 28.46 -28.70 0.34
CA SER A 382 28.19 -28.57 -1.10
C SER A 382 26.68 -28.52 -1.32
N SER A 383 26.20 -27.57 -2.14
CA SER A 383 24.84 -27.61 -2.66
C SER A 383 24.85 -28.14 -4.08
N SER A 384 23.95 -29.08 -4.34
CA SER A 384 23.56 -29.54 -5.67
C SER A 384 22.06 -29.31 -5.85
N VAL A 385 21.62 -29.25 -7.09
CA VAL A 385 20.20 -29.22 -7.42
C VAL A 385 19.65 -30.64 -7.32
N VAL A 386 18.56 -30.83 -6.58
CA VAL A 386 17.93 -32.15 -6.43
C VAL A 386 16.80 -32.30 -7.44
N PHE A 387 16.97 -33.18 -8.42
CA PHE A 387 15.92 -33.54 -9.37
C PHE A 387 15.13 -34.74 -8.83
N TYR A 388 13.81 -34.59 -8.72
CA TYR A 388 12.91 -35.65 -8.31
C TYR A 388 11.79 -35.84 -9.34
N ARG A 389 11.66 -37.09 -9.81
CA ARG A 389 10.55 -37.54 -10.62
C ARG A 389 9.67 -38.45 -9.78
N ASP A 390 8.40 -38.09 -9.65
CA ASP A 390 7.42 -38.94 -9.00
C ASP A 390 7.22 -40.23 -9.79
N GLN A 391 7.13 -41.35 -9.07
CA GLN A 391 6.97 -42.69 -9.67
C GLN A 391 5.54 -43.23 -9.48
N ASP A 392 4.69 -42.50 -8.76
CA ASP A 392 3.31 -42.90 -8.54
C ASP A 392 2.51 -42.82 -9.85
N GLN A 393 1.64 -43.80 -10.09
CA GLN A 393 0.86 -43.89 -11.32
C GLN A 393 -0.48 -43.15 -11.17
N HIS A 394 -0.73 -42.18 -12.04
CA HIS A 394 -1.94 -41.36 -12.03
C HIS A 394 -2.68 -41.35 -13.37
N PRO A 395 -3.13 -42.51 -13.90
CA PRO A 395 -3.58 -42.64 -15.29
C PRO A 395 -4.73 -41.71 -15.68
N ALA A 396 -5.64 -41.38 -14.77
CA ALA A 396 -6.80 -40.52 -15.04
C ALA A 396 -6.51 -39.00 -14.96
N ASP A 397 -5.50 -38.59 -14.20
CA ASP A 397 -5.32 -37.20 -13.78
C ASP A 397 -3.88 -36.67 -13.95
N HIS A 398 -2.99 -37.41 -14.62
CA HIS A 398 -1.56 -37.08 -14.77
C HIS A 398 -1.25 -35.74 -15.47
N VAL A 399 -2.22 -35.04 -16.06
CA VAL A 399 -1.99 -33.70 -16.66
C VAL A 399 -2.55 -32.58 -15.77
N ARG A 400 -3.22 -32.92 -14.66
CA ARG A 400 -3.91 -31.95 -13.82
C ARG A 400 -2.93 -31.25 -12.89
N HIS A 401 -2.87 -29.92 -13.00
CA HIS A 401 -2.02 -29.08 -12.16
C HIS A 401 -2.27 -29.30 -10.65
N HIS A 402 -3.53 -29.46 -10.23
CA HIS A 402 -3.87 -29.76 -8.84
C HIS A 402 -3.16 -31.00 -8.31
N LEU A 403 -3.17 -32.10 -9.08
CA LEU A 403 -2.52 -33.33 -8.69
C LEU A 403 -1.00 -33.15 -8.64
N HIS A 404 -0.46 -32.48 -9.67
CA HIS A 404 0.97 -32.23 -9.77
C HIS A 404 1.52 -31.48 -8.55
N LEU A 405 0.81 -30.42 -8.14
CA LEU A 405 1.15 -29.67 -6.94
C LEU A 405 0.91 -30.47 -5.67
N ALA A 406 -0.17 -31.26 -5.58
CA ALA A 406 -0.43 -32.12 -4.43
C ALA A 406 0.72 -33.11 -4.19
N GLU A 407 1.18 -33.81 -5.23
CA GLU A 407 2.25 -34.78 -5.12
C GLU A 407 3.59 -34.14 -4.74
N LEU A 408 3.88 -32.94 -5.27
CA LEU A 408 5.02 -32.14 -4.83
C LEU A 408 4.97 -31.88 -3.32
N LEU A 409 3.82 -31.43 -2.81
CA LEU A 409 3.66 -31.10 -1.40
C LEU A 409 3.78 -32.34 -0.51
N ARG A 410 3.23 -33.48 -0.94
CA ARG A 410 3.40 -34.78 -0.26
C ARG A 410 4.88 -35.16 -0.19
N TRP A 411 5.58 -35.12 -1.32
CA TRP A 411 6.99 -35.44 -1.40
C TRP A 411 7.83 -34.53 -0.50
N SER A 412 7.65 -33.21 -0.59
CA SER A 412 8.35 -32.24 0.25
C SER A 412 8.11 -32.51 1.75
N HIS A 413 6.89 -32.87 2.12
CA HIS A 413 6.57 -33.21 3.51
C HIS A 413 7.23 -34.51 3.99
N GLN A 414 7.22 -35.57 3.19
CA GLN A 414 7.66 -36.91 3.61
C GLN A 414 9.19 -37.09 3.67
N ARG A 415 9.96 -36.15 3.13
CA ARG A 415 11.43 -36.19 3.17
C ARG A 415 11.99 -36.20 4.60
N LYS A 416 13.01 -37.04 4.85
CA LYS A 416 13.73 -37.10 6.12
C LYS A 416 14.46 -35.79 6.44
N ASP A 417 14.92 -35.10 5.41
CA ASP A 417 15.66 -33.84 5.42
C ASP A 417 14.76 -32.65 5.04
N ALA A 418 13.45 -32.75 5.26
CA ALA A 418 12.52 -31.72 4.87
C ALA A 418 12.77 -30.40 5.61
N SER A 419 12.63 -29.30 4.88
CA SER A 419 12.81 -27.95 5.38
C SER A 419 11.62 -27.47 6.20
N GLU A 420 11.84 -26.43 7.00
CA GLU A 420 10.76 -25.79 7.78
C GLU A 420 9.77 -25.05 6.86
N TRP A 421 10.30 -24.37 5.84
CA TRP A 421 9.55 -23.66 4.82
C TRP A 421 9.80 -24.28 3.44
N THR A 422 8.73 -24.42 2.66
CA THR A 422 8.79 -24.84 1.25
C THR A 422 8.28 -23.70 0.39
N LEU A 423 9.13 -23.14 -0.47
CA LEU A 423 8.74 -22.25 -1.55
C LEU A 423 8.49 -23.10 -2.80
N VAL A 424 7.26 -23.07 -3.30
CA VAL A 424 6.91 -23.69 -4.58
C VAL A 424 6.87 -22.61 -5.66
N VAL A 425 7.56 -22.86 -6.77
CA VAL A 425 7.64 -21.95 -7.93
C VAL A 425 7.41 -22.75 -9.21
N GLU A 426 6.73 -22.20 -10.20
CA GLU A 426 6.65 -22.82 -11.53
C GLU A 426 7.93 -22.57 -12.33
N ASP A 427 8.22 -23.44 -13.30
CA ASP A 427 9.47 -23.45 -14.06
C ASP A 427 9.66 -22.29 -15.06
N ASP A 428 8.68 -21.40 -15.24
CA ASP A 428 8.79 -20.15 -16.02
C ASP A 428 8.96 -18.87 -15.20
N TYR A 429 9.08 -18.98 -13.88
CA TYR A 429 9.31 -17.81 -13.01
C TYR A 429 10.77 -17.72 -12.55
N ALA A 430 11.63 -17.30 -13.48
CA ALA A 430 13.01 -16.97 -13.18
C ALA A 430 13.11 -15.81 -12.16
N LEU A 431 14.03 -15.94 -11.20
CA LEU A 431 14.24 -14.94 -10.17
C LEU A 431 14.91 -13.68 -10.75
N CYS A 432 14.42 -12.49 -10.36
CA CYS A 432 14.95 -11.20 -10.80
C CYS A 432 16.28 -10.82 -10.13
N GLY A 433 17.31 -11.65 -10.28
CA GLY A 433 18.64 -11.38 -9.76
C GLY A 433 18.65 -11.08 -8.26
N LYS A 434 19.64 -10.30 -7.80
CA LYS A 434 19.91 -10.10 -6.36
C LYS A 434 18.73 -9.43 -5.65
N TRP A 435 17.97 -8.64 -6.40
CA TRP A 435 16.78 -7.97 -5.91
C TRP A 435 15.67 -8.97 -5.59
N GLY A 436 15.39 -9.90 -6.50
CA GLY A 436 14.42 -10.98 -6.26
C GLY A 436 14.81 -11.85 -5.07
N TRP A 437 16.09 -12.21 -4.97
CA TRP A 437 16.61 -12.98 -3.83
C TRP A 437 16.38 -12.28 -2.48
N ARG A 438 16.73 -11.00 -2.37
CA ARG A 438 16.48 -10.20 -1.15
C ARG A 438 15.00 -10.09 -0.81
N GLY A 439 14.13 -10.02 -1.83
CA GLY A 439 12.69 -10.05 -1.65
C GLY A 439 12.23 -11.34 -0.98
N MET A 440 12.70 -12.47 -1.48
CA MET A 440 12.41 -13.79 -0.90
C MET A 440 12.97 -13.93 0.52
N GLU A 441 14.22 -13.53 0.78
CA GLU A 441 14.80 -13.55 2.13
C GLU A 441 13.96 -12.74 3.13
N ALA A 442 13.50 -11.55 2.73
CA ALA A 442 12.67 -10.71 3.57
C ALA A 442 11.30 -11.35 3.88
N VAL A 443 10.69 -12.04 2.92
CA VAL A 443 9.42 -12.75 3.15
C VAL A 443 9.62 -13.90 4.12
N VAL A 444 10.63 -14.74 3.91
CA VAL A 444 10.92 -15.85 4.84
C VAL A 444 11.29 -15.33 6.23
N ALA A 445 12.05 -14.24 6.31
CA ALA A 445 12.42 -13.64 7.59
C ALA A 445 11.20 -13.12 8.34
N THR A 446 10.27 -12.46 7.64
CA THR A 446 9.02 -11.97 8.21
C THR A 446 8.16 -13.12 8.72
N LEU A 447 7.96 -14.16 7.90
CA LEU A 447 7.18 -15.34 8.27
C LEU A 447 7.75 -16.05 9.51
N GLU A 448 9.07 -16.23 9.57
CA GLU A 448 9.72 -16.89 10.70
C GLU A 448 9.74 -16.02 11.96
N GLN A 449 9.92 -14.70 11.83
CA GLN A 449 9.83 -13.76 12.95
C GLN A 449 8.42 -13.74 13.56
N ASP A 450 7.39 -13.67 12.72
CA ASP A 450 6.00 -13.69 13.16
C ASP A 450 5.67 -15.03 13.82
N ARG A 451 6.15 -16.15 13.27
CA ARG A 451 6.01 -17.48 13.86
C ARG A 451 6.60 -17.55 15.27
N LYS A 452 7.84 -17.08 15.45
CA LYS A 452 8.52 -17.05 16.76
C LYS A 452 7.79 -16.15 17.76
N THR A 453 7.33 -14.99 17.30
CA THR A 453 6.59 -14.04 18.13
C THR A 453 5.27 -14.64 18.62
N SER A 454 4.50 -15.26 17.73
CA SER A 454 3.25 -15.95 18.09
C SER A 454 3.48 -17.14 19.01
N ALA A 455 4.53 -17.94 18.79
CA ALA A 455 4.89 -19.04 19.69
C ALA A 455 5.22 -18.52 21.11
N HIS A 456 5.99 -17.44 21.23
CA HIS A 456 6.30 -16.82 22.52
C HIS A 456 5.04 -16.25 23.20
N LEU A 457 4.15 -15.61 22.44
CA LEU A 457 2.89 -15.09 22.97
C LEU A 457 1.96 -16.21 23.45
N ARG A 458 1.89 -17.35 22.75
CA ARG A 458 1.11 -18.53 23.18
C ARG A 458 1.63 -19.09 24.50
N LEU A 459 2.95 -19.30 24.61
CA LEU A 459 3.58 -19.75 25.86
C LEU A 459 3.31 -18.79 27.02
N SER A 460 3.35 -17.47 26.76
CA SER A 460 3.01 -16.47 27.79
C SER A 460 1.52 -16.39 28.10
N ALA A 461 0.63 -16.68 27.15
CA ALA A 461 -0.82 -16.62 27.31
C ALA A 461 -1.37 -17.82 28.08
N GLU A 462 -0.83 -19.02 27.84
CA GLU A 462 -1.11 -20.23 28.64
C GLU A 462 -0.78 -19.99 30.11
N SER A 463 0.36 -19.36 30.40
CA SER A 463 0.74 -18.95 31.75
C SER A 463 -0.23 -17.95 32.40
N LYS A 464 -1.04 -17.22 31.61
CA LYS A 464 -1.91 -16.14 32.09
C LYS A 464 -3.41 -16.40 31.89
N HIS A 465 -3.80 -17.61 31.44
CA HIS A 465 -5.19 -17.93 31.08
C HIS A 465 -5.81 -16.90 30.11
N GLN A 466 -4.99 -16.32 29.22
CA GLN A 466 -5.47 -15.42 28.18
C GLN A 466 -5.69 -16.21 26.90
N THR A 467 -6.72 -15.83 26.14
CA THR A 467 -6.94 -16.36 24.80
C THR A 467 -5.71 -16.06 23.95
N PRO A 468 -5.07 -17.08 23.34
CA PRO A 468 -3.89 -16.87 22.52
C PRO A 468 -4.23 -15.97 21.32
N PRO A 469 -3.27 -15.19 20.79
CA PRO A 469 -3.48 -14.41 19.57
C PRO A 469 -3.89 -15.33 18.43
N ASP A 470 -4.91 -14.91 17.68
CA ASP A 470 -5.75 -15.83 16.90
C ASP A 470 -4.98 -16.58 15.80
N GLU A 471 -3.95 -16.04 15.14
CA GLU A 471 -3.33 -16.78 14.03
C GLU A 471 -1.82 -16.56 13.94
N THR A 472 -1.08 -17.66 13.73
CA THR A 472 0.34 -17.61 13.37
C THR A 472 0.41 -17.68 11.85
N PRO A 473 1.08 -16.76 11.13
CA PRO A 473 1.16 -16.86 9.69
C PRO A 473 1.97 -18.10 9.31
N LEU A 474 1.32 -19.05 8.63
CA LEU A 474 1.91 -20.34 8.20
C LEU A 474 2.16 -20.40 6.69
N ALA A 475 1.93 -19.30 5.98
CA ALA A 475 2.15 -19.21 4.55
C ALA A 475 2.37 -17.76 4.10
N GLY A 476 2.98 -17.58 2.94
CA GLY A 476 3.16 -16.29 2.29
C GLY A 476 3.31 -16.42 0.78
N TRP A 477 3.21 -15.30 0.07
CA TRP A 477 3.33 -15.26 -1.39
C TRP A 477 4.51 -14.38 -1.80
N ILE A 478 5.18 -14.79 -2.88
CA ILE A 478 6.23 -14.04 -3.55
C ILE A 478 5.82 -13.79 -5.00
N GLY A 479 5.96 -12.56 -5.45
CA GLY A 479 5.66 -12.14 -6.82
C GLY A 479 4.22 -11.68 -7.02
N ALA A 480 3.95 -11.14 -8.21
CA ALA A 480 2.60 -10.79 -8.65
C ALA A 480 2.02 -11.97 -9.44
N GLY A 481 0.83 -12.45 -9.07
CA GLY A 481 0.10 -13.44 -9.87
C GLY A 481 0.34 -14.92 -9.53
N GLY A 482 0.72 -15.26 -8.30
CA GLY A 482 0.79 -16.66 -7.84
C GLY A 482 2.08 -17.41 -8.17
N SER A 483 3.15 -16.67 -8.49
CA SER A 483 4.44 -17.14 -8.99
C SER A 483 5.38 -17.76 -7.94
N GLY A 484 5.03 -17.68 -6.66
CA GLY A 484 5.79 -18.30 -5.58
C GLY A 484 4.95 -18.42 -4.32
N LEU A 485 4.63 -19.64 -3.91
CA LEU A 485 3.90 -19.92 -2.67
C LEU A 485 4.87 -20.46 -1.63
N ILE A 486 5.00 -19.79 -0.49
CA ILE A 486 5.75 -20.28 0.66
C ILE A 486 4.76 -20.91 1.64
N LEU A 487 4.99 -22.17 1.99
CA LEU A 487 4.22 -22.90 2.98
C LEU A 487 5.12 -23.36 4.12
N HIS A 488 4.63 -23.19 5.33
CA HIS A 488 5.20 -23.85 6.49
C HIS A 488 5.00 -25.37 6.37
N ARG A 489 5.94 -26.15 6.88
CA ARG A 489 5.92 -27.62 6.84
C ARG A 489 4.62 -28.23 7.37
N SER A 490 4.02 -27.63 8.40
CA SER A 490 2.75 -28.11 8.98
C SER A 490 1.56 -27.95 8.04
N MET A 491 1.64 -27.06 7.05
CA MET A 491 0.56 -26.80 6.09
C MET A 491 0.61 -27.73 4.87
N LEU A 492 1.75 -28.36 4.58
CA LEU A 492 1.93 -29.18 3.38
C LEU A 492 0.92 -30.34 3.27
N PRO A 493 0.65 -31.14 4.34
CA PRO A 493 -0.32 -32.23 4.26
C PRO A 493 -1.75 -31.73 4.03
N LEU A 494 -2.09 -30.57 4.61
CA LEU A 494 -3.40 -29.98 4.44
C LEU A 494 -3.59 -29.47 3.00
N ALA A 495 -2.62 -28.70 2.50
CA ALA A 495 -2.63 -28.18 1.14
C ALA A 495 -2.65 -29.32 0.11
N GLN A 496 -1.86 -30.39 0.32
CA GLN A 496 -1.91 -31.62 -0.45
C GLN A 496 -3.33 -32.18 -0.50
N ARG A 497 -3.93 -32.46 0.66
CA ARG A 497 -5.26 -33.09 0.74
C ARG A 497 -6.33 -32.23 0.07
N LEU A 498 -6.27 -30.91 0.25
CA LEU A 498 -7.19 -29.98 -0.42
C LEU A 498 -7.08 -30.10 -1.94
N LEU A 499 -5.87 -30.03 -2.48
CA LEU A 499 -5.65 -30.13 -3.93
C LEU A 499 -6.09 -31.48 -4.48
N SER A 500 -5.84 -32.58 -3.76
CA SER A 500 -6.34 -33.91 -4.14
C SER A 500 -7.88 -34.00 -4.15
N LEU A 501 -8.59 -33.24 -3.32
CA LEU A 501 -10.06 -33.18 -3.42
C LEU A 501 -10.51 -32.49 -4.71
N TYR A 502 -9.76 -31.48 -5.16
CA TYR A 502 -10.04 -30.76 -6.40
C TYR A 502 -9.71 -31.58 -7.65
N THR A 503 -8.84 -32.60 -7.57
CA THR A 503 -8.63 -33.53 -8.69
C THR A 503 -9.80 -34.48 -8.89
N THR A 504 -10.49 -34.87 -7.81
CA THR A 504 -11.63 -35.83 -7.88
C THR A 504 -13.02 -35.19 -8.03
N GLY A 505 -13.14 -33.87 -7.89
CA GLY A 505 -14.43 -33.17 -7.86
C GLY A 505 -15.07 -32.89 -9.23
N ASN A 506 -16.36 -32.55 -9.25
CA ASN A 506 -17.12 -32.17 -10.47
C ASN A 506 -16.45 -31.04 -11.27
N ASP A 507 -16.67 -31.02 -12.59
CA ASP A 507 -15.99 -30.18 -13.60
C ASP A 507 -15.89 -28.67 -13.26
N LEU A 508 -16.87 -28.09 -12.57
CA LEU A 508 -16.85 -26.67 -12.21
C LEU A 508 -15.77 -26.30 -11.18
N ARG A 509 -15.40 -27.22 -10.27
CA ARG A 509 -14.32 -26.98 -9.29
C ARG A 509 -12.94 -27.08 -9.94
N GLN A 510 -12.82 -27.85 -11.02
CA GLN A 510 -11.57 -28.08 -11.74
C GLN A 510 -11.10 -26.85 -12.54
N LEU A 511 -11.99 -25.88 -12.81
CA LEU A 511 -11.66 -24.63 -13.51
C LEU A 511 -10.88 -23.64 -12.65
N THR A 512 -10.90 -23.79 -11.33
CA THR A 512 -10.17 -22.88 -10.43
C THR A 512 -8.69 -23.30 -10.44
N PRO A 513 -7.73 -22.39 -10.72
CA PRO A 513 -6.31 -22.72 -10.66
C PRO A 513 -5.86 -23.18 -9.26
N ALA A 514 -4.92 -24.13 -9.20
CA ALA A 514 -4.45 -24.73 -7.94
C ALA A 514 -3.92 -23.70 -6.92
N ASN A 515 -3.20 -22.68 -7.41
CA ASN A 515 -2.73 -21.56 -6.59
C ASN A 515 -3.89 -20.71 -6.02
N ALA A 516 -4.97 -20.49 -6.79
CA ALA A 516 -6.15 -19.78 -6.31
C ALA A 516 -6.91 -20.59 -5.25
N VAL A 517 -6.99 -21.92 -5.40
CA VAL A 517 -7.56 -22.82 -4.38
C VAL A 517 -6.78 -22.70 -3.06
N LEU A 518 -5.45 -22.76 -3.12
CA LEU A 518 -4.61 -22.59 -1.94
C LEU A 518 -4.72 -21.18 -1.35
N LEU A 519 -4.80 -20.14 -2.19
CA LEU A 519 -4.97 -18.77 -1.72
C LEU A 519 -6.27 -18.62 -0.92
N GLN A 520 -7.41 -19.00 -1.51
CA GLN A 520 -8.72 -18.95 -0.85
C GLN A 520 -8.75 -19.77 0.44
N CYS A 521 -8.00 -20.87 0.48
CA CYS A 521 -7.86 -21.68 1.67
C CYS A 521 -7.11 -20.95 2.78
N LEU A 522 -5.96 -20.37 2.44
CA LEU A 522 -5.06 -19.71 3.38
C LEU A 522 -5.62 -18.35 3.85
N THR A 523 -6.48 -17.71 3.06
CA THR A 523 -7.20 -16.48 3.46
C THR A 523 -8.48 -16.76 4.24
N GLY A 524 -8.84 -18.03 4.44
CA GLY A 524 -10.06 -18.42 5.16
C GLY A 524 -11.36 -18.16 4.38
N GLU A 525 -11.28 -17.82 3.09
CA GLU A 525 -12.44 -17.63 2.20
C GLU A 525 -13.16 -18.95 1.91
N SER A 526 -12.43 -20.06 1.92
CA SER A 526 -13.01 -21.39 1.73
C SER A 526 -13.47 -22.01 3.06
N GLU A 527 -14.76 -22.33 3.17
CA GLU A 527 -15.35 -23.07 4.31
C GLU A 527 -14.62 -24.39 4.58
N CYS A 528 -14.15 -25.06 3.51
CA CYS A 528 -13.38 -26.31 3.61
C CYS A 528 -12.06 -26.13 4.37
N CYS A 529 -11.53 -24.90 4.41
CA CYS A 529 -10.25 -24.59 5.03
C CYS A 529 -10.38 -24.03 6.44
N GLN A 530 -11.48 -23.37 6.80
CA GLN A 530 -11.73 -22.92 8.17
C GLN A 530 -11.71 -24.11 9.16
N ALA A 531 -12.27 -25.26 8.77
CA ALA A 531 -12.25 -26.49 9.56
C ALA A 531 -10.86 -27.15 9.64
N ALA A 532 -9.96 -26.83 8.71
CA ALA A 532 -8.70 -27.53 8.57
C ALA A 532 -7.50 -26.72 9.10
N VAL A 533 -7.51 -25.40 8.91
CA VAL A 533 -6.57 -24.45 9.52
C VAL A 533 -6.72 -24.46 11.05
N SER A 534 -7.95 -24.51 11.56
CA SER A 534 -8.22 -24.63 12.99
C SER A 534 -7.68 -25.92 13.62
N ASN A 535 -7.54 -26.99 12.83
CA ASN A 535 -6.94 -28.26 13.26
C ASN A 535 -5.42 -28.30 13.09
N ALA A 536 -4.84 -27.57 12.13
CA ALA A 536 -3.39 -27.48 11.93
C ALA A 536 -2.71 -26.47 12.90
N ALA A 537 -3.48 -25.52 13.42
CA ALA A 537 -3.02 -24.54 14.41
C ALA A 537 -3.04 -25.06 15.86
N ARG A 538 -3.78 -26.16 16.10
CA ARG A 538 -3.79 -26.97 17.33
C ARG A 538 -2.72 -28.05 17.24
#